data_AF-A0A525DD29-F1
#
_entry.id   AF-A0A525DD29-F1
#
_cell.length_a   1.000
_cell.length_b   1.000
_cell.length_c   1.000
_cell.angle_alpha   90.00
_cell.angle_beta   90.00
_cell.angle_gamma   90.00
#
_symmetry.space_group_name_H-M   'P 1'
#
loop_
_entity.id
_entity.type
_entity.pdbx_description
1 polymer ?
#
loop_
_entity_poly.entity_id
_entity_poly.type
_entity_poly.pdbx_seq_one_letter_code
_entity_poly.pdbx_strand_id
1 'polypeptide(L)'
;MKKRFQIIVVQAFTILAILAIAAAPMVCAADKGISLSRSGHAGVLVSPLPDTYPIMQPDHDTLMEWIRDYEAAVPMSTETLNVPLPPQGARSLLSYLTYTPSQRNQGSCGDCWAWAGTGVMEIDLNMNEQVADRLSVQFINSCFTGSYACCGGNLTDVSDFYTTNPVALPWANSNAPFADANRTCSSGFSIVTCNAINTSPNYPIDAMSVSSISTRYLSQAAAIANIKAVLDAGKAVWFAFYLPDDTSWNAFYNFWNNQAETALWDPDPYCGQSWVTDEGGGHAVLCVGYNDNDPNPANHYWEIVNSWGTANGGRPNGIYRMKMDIDYSCILGYGSGTLTALQWQTLNVDWGTVTADPGECTLVSDGSFENGPPPSSAWTAWGNTVCGGPITDPTVSWSIPAYHGTYASWFGGYCNNTDPVSSYVQQSIQVPADASILTFYANYYRVDSDDPAAPDYLWVKADGTTIFTRELKTANNTYPNWIREVVDISAYRGQTVTLRFEVGSAGTDTGNALVDYIEICTTSGHAMPWMNLLLE
;
A
#
# COMPACT_ATOMS: atom_id res chain seq x y z
N MET A 1 50.10 -22.07 49.46
CA MET A 1 49.36 -22.72 50.56
C MET A 1 48.10 -23.33 49.95
N LYS A 2 48.06 -24.66 49.66
CA LYS A 2 47.27 -25.72 50.34
C LYS A 2 45.83 -25.29 50.73
N LYS A 3 44.72 -26.00 50.47
CA LYS A 3 44.39 -27.33 49.87
C LYS A 3 42.83 -27.48 49.81
N ARG A 4 42.32 -28.12 48.75
CA ARG A 4 41.30 -29.22 48.64
C ARG A 4 39.85 -29.14 49.21
N PHE A 5 38.88 -29.31 48.28
CA PHE A 5 37.89 -30.41 48.11
C PHE A 5 37.23 -31.10 49.33
N GLN A 6 35.89 -31.19 49.36
CA GLN A 6 35.13 -32.45 49.15
C GLN A 6 33.57 -32.29 49.16
N ILE A 7 32.92 -33.16 48.38
CA ILE A 7 31.47 -33.40 48.16
C ILE A 7 31.00 -34.52 49.09
N ILE A 8 29.77 -34.47 49.65
CA ILE A 8 28.94 -35.66 49.98
C ILE A 8 27.43 -35.34 49.79
N VAL A 9 26.74 -36.27 49.10
CA VAL A 9 25.30 -36.42 48.82
C VAL A 9 24.62 -37.27 49.91
N VAL A 10 23.29 -37.20 50.13
CA VAL A 10 22.35 -38.36 50.32
C VAL A 10 20.92 -37.94 50.76
N GLN A 11 19.95 -38.24 49.87
CA GLN A 11 18.60 -38.85 49.98
C GLN A 11 17.49 -38.40 50.97
N ALA A 12 16.36 -37.97 50.36
CA ALA A 12 14.96 -38.48 50.36
C ALA A 12 14.30 -39.15 51.61
N PHE A 13 13.01 -38.80 51.85
CA PHE A 13 11.77 -39.63 51.92
C PHE A 13 10.67 -38.88 52.73
N THR A 14 9.61 -38.30 52.14
CA THR A 14 8.22 -38.79 51.86
C THR A 14 7.18 -38.79 53.01
N ILE A 15 5.94 -38.40 52.64
CA ILE A 15 4.59 -38.85 53.08
C ILE A 15 3.79 -37.99 54.10
N LEU A 16 2.80 -37.27 53.52
CA LEU A 16 1.33 -37.43 53.67
C LEU A 16 0.65 -37.15 55.02
N ALA A 17 -0.36 -36.26 55.03
CA ALA A 17 -1.79 -36.62 55.05
C ALA A 17 -2.71 -35.66 55.85
N ILE A 18 -3.77 -35.19 55.17
CA ILE A 18 -5.20 -35.17 55.57
C ILE A 18 -5.62 -34.13 56.64
N LEU A 19 -6.31 -33.05 56.25
CA LEU A 19 -7.77 -32.86 56.01
C LEU A 19 -8.57 -32.59 57.30
N ALA A 20 -9.28 -31.45 57.30
CA ALA A 20 -10.75 -31.35 57.45
C ALA A 20 -11.32 -30.40 58.54
N ILE A 21 -11.96 -29.33 58.04
CA ILE A 21 -13.39 -28.98 58.20
C ILE A 21 -13.85 -28.11 59.40
N ALA A 22 -14.54 -27.03 58.99
CA ALA A 22 -15.62 -26.24 59.62
C ALA A 22 -15.27 -25.43 60.88
N ALA A 23 -15.72 -24.18 61.07
CA ALA A 23 -17.03 -23.61 60.75
C ALA A 23 -16.94 -22.06 60.73
N ALA A 24 -17.56 -21.42 59.73
CA ALA A 24 -17.97 -20.01 59.73
C ALA A 24 -19.15 -19.82 60.72
N PRO A 25 -19.64 -18.60 61.08
CA PRO A 25 -19.81 -17.45 60.19
C PRO A 25 -19.62 -16.05 60.83
N MET A 26 -19.37 -15.02 60.02
CA MET A 26 -20.29 -13.87 59.94
C MET A 26 -19.97 -12.97 58.76
N VAL A 27 -20.92 -12.97 57.81
CA VAL A 27 -21.51 -11.81 57.12
C VAL A 27 -20.53 -11.02 56.26
N CYS A 28 -20.47 -11.42 54.98
CA CYS A 28 -21.18 -10.81 53.85
C CYS A 28 -20.35 -9.66 53.27
N ALA A 29 -20.18 -9.51 51.97
CA ALA A 29 -20.61 -10.19 50.74
C ALA A 29 -20.15 -9.19 49.66
N ALA A 30 -19.90 -9.51 48.41
CA ALA A 30 -19.83 -10.71 47.60
C ALA A 30 -19.44 -10.12 46.22
N ASP A 31 -18.33 -10.58 45.63
CA ASP A 31 -18.30 -11.59 44.56
C ASP A 31 -18.86 -11.09 43.22
N LYS A 32 -18.05 -11.08 42.15
CA LYS A 32 -17.61 -12.23 41.33
C LYS A 32 -18.75 -12.96 40.63
N GLY A 33 -18.51 -13.23 39.35
CA GLY A 33 -19.09 -14.36 38.63
C GLY A 33 -18.04 -14.94 37.68
N ILE A 34 -17.54 -16.12 38.03
CA ILE A 34 -16.67 -17.03 37.27
C ILE A 34 -17.57 -18.11 36.61
N SER A 35 -17.23 -18.65 35.43
CA SER A 35 -17.10 -20.12 35.24
C SER A 35 -16.43 -20.51 33.91
N LEU A 36 -15.64 -21.59 33.98
CA LEU A 36 -14.83 -22.22 32.94
C LEU A 36 -15.62 -23.32 32.20
N SER A 37 -15.29 -23.55 30.92
CA SER A 37 -15.21 -24.92 30.36
C SER A 37 -14.13 -24.98 29.26
N ARG A 38 -13.51 -26.15 29.09
CA ARG A 38 -12.25 -26.39 28.37
C ARG A 38 -12.51 -27.32 27.18
N SER A 39 -12.10 -26.97 25.96
CA SER A 39 -11.68 -27.91 24.92
C SER A 39 -10.78 -27.18 23.92
N GLY A 40 -9.56 -27.67 23.74
CA GLY A 40 -8.58 -27.04 22.86
C GLY A 40 -8.96 -27.11 21.39
N HIS A 41 -8.40 -26.20 20.59
CA HIS A 41 -7.77 -26.39 19.27
C HIS A 41 -6.86 -25.17 19.05
N ALA A 42 -5.66 -25.39 18.54
CA ALA A 42 -4.70 -24.33 18.25
C ALA A 42 -5.23 -23.42 17.14
N GLY A 43 -5.37 -22.14 17.43
CA GLY A 43 -5.67 -21.09 16.46
C GLY A 43 -4.92 -19.85 16.88
N VAL A 44 -4.01 -19.38 16.03
CA VAL A 44 -3.29 -18.12 16.23
C VAL A 44 -4.30 -16.99 16.13
N LEU A 45 -4.71 -16.44 17.28
CA LEU A 45 -5.43 -15.19 17.35
C LEU A 45 -4.41 -14.07 17.15
N VAL A 46 -4.31 -13.55 15.93
CA VAL A 46 -3.70 -12.23 15.71
C VAL A 46 -4.74 -11.21 16.16
N SER A 47 -4.62 -10.71 17.38
CA SER A 47 -5.29 -9.48 17.79
C SER A 47 -4.82 -8.34 16.87
N PRO A 48 -5.69 -7.43 16.40
CA PRO A 48 -5.21 -6.21 15.77
C PRO A 48 -4.29 -5.50 16.76
N LEU A 49 -3.08 -5.18 16.32
CA LEU A 49 -2.20 -4.30 17.10
C LEU A 49 -2.97 -2.99 17.36
N PRO A 50 -2.85 -2.38 18.54
CA PRO A 50 -3.47 -1.08 18.78
C PRO A 50 -2.97 -0.09 17.72
N ASP A 51 -3.89 0.66 17.09
CA ASP A 51 -3.55 1.73 16.15
C ASP A 51 -2.71 2.77 16.90
N THR A 52 -1.39 2.66 16.75
CA THR A 52 -0.47 3.71 17.16
C THR A 52 -0.23 4.59 15.96
N TYR A 53 -0.30 5.91 16.15
CA TYR A 53 -0.05 6.91 15.11
C TYR A 53 1.26 7.63 15.40
N PRO A 54 2.41 6.94 15.25
CA PRO A 54 3.70 7.49 15.59
C PRO A 54 4.01 8.67 14.69
N ILE A 55 4.67 9.63 15.29
CA ILE A 55 5.19 10.83 14.65
C ILE A 55 6.72 10.80 14.75
N MET A 56 7.39 11.52 13.87
CA MET A 56 8.84 11.68 13.92
C MET A 56 9.18 12.73 14.98
N GLN A 57 9.93 12.32 16.01
CA GLN A 57 10.42 13.20 17.07
C GLN A 57 11.95 13.16 17.10
N PRO A 58 12.62 13.75 16.09
CA PRO A 58 14.07 13.84 16.09
C PRO A 58 14.57 14.70 17.26
N ASP A 59 15.83 14.51 17.65
CA ASP A 59 16.49 15.49 18.51
C ASP A 59 16.75 16.81 17.76
N HIS A 60 17.23 17.81 18.49
CA HIS A 60 17.48 19.14 17.94
C HIS A 60 18.41 19.13 16.72
N ASP A 61 19.51 18.38 16.81
CA ASP A 61 20.55 18.41 15.77
C ASP A 61 20.03 17.74 14.50
N THR A 62 19.36 16.59 14.64
CA THR A 62 18.71 15.88 13.53
C THR A 62 17.60 16.71 12.89
N LEU A 63 16.76 17.38 13.69
CA LEU A 63 15.70 18.24 13.14
C LEU A 63 16.27 19.39 12.31
N MET A 64 17.31 20.06 12.82
CA MET A 64 17.96 21.17 12.12
C MET A 64 18.71 20.70 10.87
N GLU A 65 19.21 19.46 10.85
CA GLU A 65 19.73 18.81 9.64
C GLU A 65 18.62 18.61 8.61
N TRP A 66 17.47 18.04 8.97
CA TRP A 66 16.36 17.85 8.04
C TRP A 66 15.83 19.16 7.46
N ILE A 67 15.75 20.22 8.27
CA ILE A 67 15.41 21.56 7.76
C ILE A 67 16.46 22.04 6.77
N ARG A 68 17.75 21.85 7.07
CA ARG A 68 18.83 22.26 6.17
C ARG A 68 18.78 21.52 4.84
N ASP A 69 18.51 20.22 4.87
CA ASP A 69 18.39 19.41 3.66
C ASP A 69 17.23 19.88 2.78
N TYR A 70 16.09 20.17 3.39
CA TYR A 70 14.94 20.75 2.70
C TYR A 70 15.27 22.09 2.02
N GLU A 71 15.88 23.04 2.77
CA GLU A 71 16.20 24.37 2.26
C GLU A 71 17.36 24.34 1.24
N ALA A 72 18.22 23.32 1.28
CA ALA A 72 19.32 23.12 0.33
C ALA A 72 18.90 22.37 -0.95
N ALA A 73 17.78 21.65 -0.93
CA ALA A 73 17.30 20.90 -2.08
C ALA A 73 16.98 21.81 -3.27
N VAL A 74 17.46 21.44 -4.45
CA VAL A 74 17.28 22.22 -5.69
C VAL A 74 15.78 22.35 -5.99
N PRO A 75 15.24 23.57 -6.17
CA PRO A 75 13.83 23.73 -6.51
C PRO A 75 13.48 23.14 -7.87
N MET A 76 12.33 22.48 -7.95
CA MET A 76 11.74 22.04 -9.21
C MET A 76 11.51 23.24 -10.13
N SER A 77 12.07 23.17 -11.34
CA SER A 77 11.86 24.21 -12.35
C SER A 77 10.54 23.99 -13.09
N THR A 78 9.59 24.90 -12.89
CA THR A 78 8.31 24.87 -13.61
C THR A 78 8.47 25.06 -15.12
N GLU A 79 9.55 25.71 -15.57
CA GLU A 79 9.89 25.83 -17.00
C GLU A 79 10.28 24.47 -17.60
N THR A 80 10.98 23.62 -16.84
CA THR A 80 11.38 22.28 -17.31
C THR A 80 10.21 21.29 -17.37
N LEU A 81 9.14 21.53 -16.62
CA LEU A 81 7.95 20.66 -16.61
C LEU A 81 7.09 20.83 -17.87
N ASN A 82 7.21 21.96 -18.60
CA ASN A 82 6.51 22.24 -19.86
C ASN A 82 4.98 22.00 -19.83
N VAL A 83 4.34 22.15 -18.66
CA VAL A 83 2.89 21.96 -18.49
C VAL A 83 2.17 23.31 -18.57
N PRO A 84 1.20 23.50 -19.48
CA PRO A 84 0.26 24.62 -19.41
C PRO A 84 -0.62 24.43 -18.17
N LEU A 85 -0.37 25.18 -17.11
CA LEU A 85 -1.16 25.10 -15.88
C LEU A 85 -2.62 25.51 -16.15
N PRO A 86 -3.61 24.63 -15.97
CA PRO A 86 -4.99 25.06 -15.96
C PRO A 86 -5.22 25.96 -14.72
N PRO A 87 -5.87 27.12 -14.84
CA PRO A 87 -6.10 28.02 -13.71
C PRO A 87 -6.97 27.38 -12.61
N GLN A 88 -7.76 26.35 -12.96
CA GLN A 88 -8.68 25.62 -12.10
C GLN A 88 -8.89 24.20 -12.67
N GLY A 89 -9.02 23.17 -11.84
CA GLY A 89 -9.23 21.80 -12.30
C GLY A 89 -9.22 20.74 -11.19
N ALA A 90 -9.04 19.49 -11.59
CA ALA A 90 -8.72 18.41 -10.67
C ALA A 90 -7.77 17.42 -11.34
N ARG A 91 -6.84 16.90 -10.54
CA ARG A 91 -5.88 15.86 -10.93
C ARG A 91 -5.75 14.91 -9.75
N SER A 92 -5.75 13.60 -10.03
CA SER A 92 -5.42 12.59 -9.04
C SER A 92 -4.48 11.57 -9.67
N LEU A 93 -3.37 11.30 -8.99
CA LEU A 93 -2.43 10.23 -9.30
C LEU A 93 -2.73 8.97 -8.47
N LEU A 94 -3.81 8.96 -7.68
CA LEU A 94 -4.12 7.86 -6.77
C LEU A 94 -4.29 6.52 -7.50
N SER A 95 -4.82 6.53 -8.72
CA SER A 95 -4.98 5.32 -9.55
C SER A 95 -3.65 4.71 -10.01
N TYR A 96 -2.55 5.47 -9.95
CA TYR A 96 -1.20 4.99 -10.27
C TYR A 96 -0.48 4.41 -9.05
N LEU A 97 -1.06 4.53 -7.86
CA LEU A 97 -0.56 3.93 -6.63
C LEU A 97 -1.30 2.61 -6.37
N THR A 98 -0.63 1.47 -6.54
CA THR A 98 -1.19 0.16 -6.16
C THR A 98 -0.93 -0.11 -4.68
N TYR A 99 -1.98 -0.07 -3.86
CA TYR A 99 -1.86 -0.33 -2.43
C TYR A 99 -3.15 -0.93 -1.85
N THR A 100 -3.02 -1.59 -0.72
CA THR A 100 -4.15 -1.96 0.14
C THR A 100 -4.17 -0.98 1.31
N PRO A 101 -5.21 -0.13 1.45
CA PRO A 101 -5.26 0.90 2.48
C PRO A 101 -4.97 0.39 3.90
N SER A 102 -5.56 -0.75 4.29
CA SER A 102 -5.33 -1.35 5.61
C SER A 102 -3.91 -1.86 5.84
N GLN A 103 -3.18 -2.18 4.77
CA GLN A 103 -1.78 -2.63 4.83
C GLN A 103 -0.77 -1.49 4.66
N ARG A 104 -1.22 -0.29 4.27
CA ARG A 104 -0.40 0.93 4.28
C ARG A 104 -0.44 1.51 5.70
N ASN A 105 0.13 0.75 6.64
CA ASN A 105 0.09 1.03 8.06
C ASN A 105 1.47 0.81 8.68
N GLN A 106 2.13 1.91 9.07
CA GLN A 106 3.43 1.88 9.74
C GLN A 106 3.38 1.31 11.16
N GLY A 107 2.19 1.17 11.74
CA GLY A 107 2.02 0.73 13.12
C GLY A 107 2.75 1.66 14.08
N SER A 108 3.62 1.15 14.95
CA SER A 108 4.35 1.94 15.96
C SER A 108 5.70 2.49 15.48
N CYS A 109 6.09 2.20 14.23
CA CYS A 109 7.36 2.60 13.67
C CYS A 109 7.28 4.04 13.13
N GLY A 110 8.24 4.90 13.48
CA GLY A 110 8.32 6.29 13.00
C GLY A 110 8.90 6.41 11.59
N ASP A 111 8.49 5.58 10.63
CA ASP A 111 9.04 5.49 9.27
C ASP A 111 8.12 6.10 8.20
N CYS A 112 7.22 7.01 8.56
CA CYS A 112 6.32 7.69 7.64
C CYS A 112 7.05 8.35 6.46
N TRP A 113 8.28 8.83 6.70
CA TRP A 113 9.17 9.39 5.68
C TRP A 113 9.48 8.39 4.55
N ALA A 114 9.72 7.14 4.91
CA ALA A 114 9.97 6.04 3.99
C ALA A 114 8.68 5.65 3.26
N TRP A 115 7.54 5.53 3.96
CA TRP A 115 6.24 5.25 3.33
C TRP A 115 5.82 6.29 2.30
N ALA A 116 6.01 7.58 2.60
CA ALA A 116 5.71 8.66 1.68
C ALA A 116 6.72 8.68 0.52
N GLY A 117 8.02 8.48 0.79
CA GLY A 117 9.07 8.45 -0.25
C GLY A 117 8.90 7.28 -1.22
N THR A 118 8.65 6.08 -0.70
CA THR A 118 8.31 4.91 -1.50
C THR A 118 7.04 5.13 -2.32
N GLY A 119 6.03 5.83 -1.78
CA GLY A 119 4.83 6.20 -2.54
C GLY A 119 5.08 7.15 -3.71
N VAL A 120 6.05 8.08 -3.57
CA VAL A 120 6.51 8.90 -4.71
C VAL A 120 7.15 8.02 -5.78
N MET A 121 7.99 7.07 -5.38
CA MET A 121 8.64 6.14 -6.30
C MET A 121 7.65 5.20 -6.99
N GLU A 122 6.65 4.65 -6.28
CA GLU A 122 5.62 3.77 -6.84
C GLU A 122 4.84 4.46 -7.97
N ILE A 123 4.46 5.72 -7.75
CA ILE A 123 3.75 6.51 -8.78
C ILE A 123 4.68 6.86 -9.94
N ASP A 124 5.92 7.26 -9.69
CA ASP A 124 6.89 7.58 -10.74
C ASP A 124 7.22 6.34 -11.61
N LEU A 125 7.41 5.18 -10.98
CA LEU A 125 7.63 3.88 -11.62
C LEU A 125 6.44 3.50 -12.52
N ASN A 126 5.21 3.69 -12.06
CA ASN A 126 4.03 3.42 -12.86
C ASN A 126 3.91 4.40 -14.04
N MET A 127 4.10 5.69 -13.79
CA MET A 127 3.98 6.73 -14.80
C MET A 127 5.03 6.62 -15.91
N ASN A 128 6.28 6.29 -15.55
CA ASN A 128 7.41 6.31 -16.48
C ASN A 128 7.74 4.93 -17.06
N GLU A 129 7.58 3.86 -16.27
CA GLU A 129 7.96 2.50 -16.67
C GLU A 129 6.75 1.58 -16.86
N GLN A 130 5.52 2.06 -16.65
CA GLN A 130 4.29 1.25 -16.74
C GLN A 130 4.29 0.04 -15.78
N VAL A 131 4.98 0.16 -14.66
CA VAL A 131 5.04 -0.86 -13.61
C VAL A 131 4.26 -0.38 -12.40
N ALA A 132 3.14 -1.04 -12.12
CA ALA A 132 2.24 -0.71 -11.02
C ALA A 132 2.51 -1.53 -9.74
N ASP A 133 3.71 -2.10 -9.59
CA ASP A 133 4.05 -2.92 -8.43
C ASP A 133 4.17 -2.06 -7.16
N ARG A 134 3.57 -2.55 -6.08
CA ARG A 134 3.81 -2.02 -4.74
C ARG A 134 5.26 -2.28 -4.36
N LEU A 135 5.96 -1.28 -3.82
CA LEU A 135 7.37 -1.36 -3.45
C LEU A 135 7.56 -1.63 -1.94
N SER A 136 8.70 -2.22 -1.61
CA SER A 136 9.03 -2.65 -0.24
C SER A 136 9.58 -1.51 0.62
N VAL A 137 8.74 -0.98 1.51
CA VAL A 137 9.20 -0.11 2.61
C VAL A 137 10.06 -0.90 3.60
N GLN A 138 9.82 -2.21 3.74
CA GLN A 138 10.64 -3.08 4.59
C GLN A 138 12.10 -3.10 4.14
N PHE A 139 12.38 -2.93 2.85
CA PHE A 139 13.74 -2.86 2.34
C PHE A 139 14.51 -1.67 2.93
N ILE A 140 13.90 -0.48 2.94
CA ILE A 140 14.45 0.70 3.62
C ILE A 140 14.64 0.36 5.10
N ASN A 141 13.61 -0.09 5.81
CA ASN A 141 13.72 -0.34 7.26
C ASN A 141 14.79 -1.36 7.65
N SER A 142 15.02 -2.37 6.80
CA SER A 142 15.94 -3.48 7.09
C SER A 142 17.38 -3.15 6.71
N CYS A 143 17.58 -2.34 5.68
CA CYS A 143 18.88 -2.08 5.05
C CYS A 143 19.39 -0.64 5.26
N PHE A 144 18.58 0.26 5.83
CA PHE A 144 19.00 1.63 6.10
C PHE A 144 20.15 1.66 7.11
N THR A 145 21.25 2.29 6.72
CA THR A 145 22.49 2.36 7.51
C THR A 145 22.62 3.62 8.35
N GLY A 146 21.65 4.53 8.29
CA GLY A 146 21.59 5.74 9.12
C GLY A 146 21.08 5.47 10.54
N SER A 147 20.47 6.47 11.17
CA SER A 147 19.66 6.27 12.38
C SER A 147 18.54 5.28 12.06
N TYR A 148 18.35 4.26 12.90
CA TYR A 148 17.35 3.21 12.68
C TYR A 148 16.02 3.76 12.14
N ALA A 149 15.50 3.23 11.01
CA ALA A 149 14.44 3.87 10.23
C ALA A 149 13.17 4.27 11.00
N CYS A 150 12.84 3.54 12.07
CA CYS A 150 11.72 3.87 12.96
C CYS A 150 11.96 5.09 13.88
N CYS A 151 13.14 5.69 13.84
CA CYS A 151 13.48 6.93 14.56
C CYS A 151 13.17 8.20 13.76
N GLY A 152 12.61 8.05 12.55
CA GLY A 152 12.36 9.16 11.65
C GLY A 152 13.49 9.36 10.64
N GLY A 153 13.18 10.18 9.65
CA GLY A 153 14.04 10.51 8.53
C GLY A 153 13.34 11.53 7.63
N ASN A 154 13.98 11.89 6.53
CA ASN A 154 13.46 12.85 5.56
C ASN A 154 13.54 12.29 4.13
N LEU A 155 13.17 13.07 3.12
CA LEU A 155 13.24 12.59 1.73
C LEU A 155 14.68 12.43 1.20
N THR A 156 15.64 13.19 1.75
CA THR A 156 17.07 13.03 1.44
C THR A 156 17.58 11.67 1.90
N ASP A 157 17.16 11.21 3.09
CA ASP A 157 17.48 9.86 3.58
C ASP A 157 16.99 8.76 2.61
N VAL A 158 15.83 8.95 1.97
CA VAL A 158 15.32 8.02 0.94
C VAL A 158 16.22 8.05 -0.29
N SER A 159 16.57 9.24 -0.77
CA SER A 159 17.44 9.42 -1.93
C SER A 159 18.83 8.82 -1.71
N ASP A 160 19.41 9.04 -0.53
CA ASP A 160 20.72 8.51 -0.15
C ASP A 160 20.69 7.00 0.03
N PHE A 161 19.59 6.47 0.59
CA PHE A 161 19.38 5.02 0.68
C PHE A 161 19.40 4.36 -0.70
N TYR A 162 18.65 4.89 -1.68
CA TYR A 162 18.64 4.30 -3.02
C TYR A 162 19.88 4.63 -3.85
N THR A 163 20.62 5.69 -3.51
CA THR A 163 21.96 5.93 -4.09
C THR A 163 22.95 4.85 -3.65
N THR A 164 22.83 4.34 -2.41
CA THR A 164 23.69 3.27 -1.88
C THR A 164 23.15 1.86 -2.15
N ASN A 165 21.84 1.73 -2.36
CA ASN A 165 21.13 0.50 -2.69
C ASN A 165 20.31 0.73 -3.97
N PRO A 166 20.93 0.71 -5.17
CA PRO A 166 20.34 1.18 -6.43
C PRO A 166 19.32 0.23 -7.06
N VAL A 167 18.41 -0.30 -6.23
CA VAL A 167 17.32 -1.19 -6.63
C VAL A 167 16.09 -0.93 -5.78
N ALA A 168 14.92 -0.77 -6.39
CA ALA A 168 13.64 -0.92 -5.70
C ALA A 168 13.17 -2.37 -5.76
N LEU A 169 12.56 -2.86 -4.67
CA LEU A 169 12.09 -4.24 -4.56
C LEU A 169 10.57 -4.28 -4.52
N PRO A 170 9.91 -5.14 -5.31
CA PRO A 170 8.48 -5.40 -5.16
C PRO A 170 8.16 -5.91 -3.75
N TRP A 171 7.01 -5.45 -3.24
CA TRP A 171 6.43 -5.91 -1.99
C TRP A 171 6.17 -7.42 -1.98
N ALA A 172 5.89 -8.01 -3.15
CA ALA A 172 5.63 -9.43 -3.30
C ALA A 172 6.87 -10.31 -3.07
N ASN A 173 8.09 -9.74 -3.08
CA ASN A 173 9.31 -10.49 -2.83
C ASN A 173 9.28 -11.13 -1.44
N SER A 174 9.90 -12.30 -1.29
CA SER A 174 9.98 -12.96 0.01
C SER A 174 10.66 -12.06 1.05
N ASN A 175 10.02 -11.91 2.22
CA ASN A 175 10.42 -11.01 3.31
C ASN A 175 10.44 -9.50 2.99
N ALA A 176 9.94 -9.08 1.83
CA ALA A 176 9.78 -7.68 1.47
C ALA A 176 8.47 -7.01 1.96
N PRO A 177 7.39 -7.73 2.33
CA PRO A 177 6.26 -7.10 3.01
C PRO A 177 6.66 -6.48 4.34
N PHE A 178 6.01 -5.38 4.70
CA PHE A 178 6.27 -4.68 5.96
C PHE A 178 5.95 -5.55 7.18
N ALA A 179 6.98 -5.78 7.99
CA ALA A 179 6.95 -6.57 9.20
C ALA A 179 7.15 -5.70 10.45
N ASP A 180 7.70 -4.49 10.31
CA ASP A 180 8.11 -3.63 11.43
C ASP A 180 6.98 -2.82 12.08
N ALA A 181 5.72 -3.16 11.82
CA ALA A 181 4.56 -2.44 12.36
C ALA A 181 4.50 -2.41 13.90
N ASN A 182 5.18 -3.31 14.60
CA ASN A 182 5.25 -3.29 16.07
C ASN A 182 6.60 -2.78 16.61
N ARG A 183 7.48 -2.27 15.73
CA ARG A 183 8.74 -1.67 16.11
C ARG A 183 8.56 -0.21 16.46
N THR A 184 9.49 0.28 17.27
CA THR A 184 9.58 1.67 17.73
C THR A 184 11.04 2.10 17.58
N CYS A 185 11.35 3.40 17.62
CA CYS A 185 12.75 3.85 17.62
C CYS A 185 13.60 3.13 18.69
N SER A 186 13.05 2.92 19.89
CA SER A 186 13.72 2.21 20.99
C SER A 186 13.97 0.71 20.74
N SER A 187 13.33 0.12 19.74
CA SER A 187 13.63 -1.26 19.33
C SER A 187 15.06 -1.37 18.78
N GLY A 188 15.51 -0.38 18.01
CA GLY A 188 16.88 -0.28 17.49
C GLY A 188 17.25 -1.31 16.40
N PHE A 189 16.31 -2.14 15.94
CA PHE A 189 16.54 -3.10 14.87
C PHE A 189 15.23 -3.53 14.18
N SER A 190 15.32 -3.85 12.90
CA SER A 190 14.22 -4.44 12.11
C SER A 190 13.96 -5.91 12.45
N ILE A 191 12.70 -6.37 12.38
CA ILE A 191 12.31 -7.79 12.45
C ILE A 191 12.99 -8.59 11.34
N VAL A 192 12.99 -8.04 10.12
CA VAL A 192 13.57 -8.66 8.96
C VAL A 192 14.98 -8.11 8.79
N THR A 193 15.99 -8.99 8.78
CA THR A 193 17.36 -8.55 8.50
C THR A 193 17.51 -8.23 7.02
N CYS A 194 18.30 -7.22 6.65
CA CYS A 194 18.54 -6.86 5.24
C CYS A 194 18.84 -8.06 4.33
N ASN A 195 19.76 -8.95 4.74
CA ASN A 195 20.16 -10.13 3.96
C ASN A 195 19.07 -11.21 3.80
N ALA A 196 17.96 -11.11 4.53
CA ALA A 196 16.84 -12.05 4.42
C ALA A 196 15.84 -11.64 3.34
N ILE A 197 15.88 -10.38 2.88
CA ILE A 197 14.97 -9.88 1.85
C ILE A 197 15.41 -10.42 0.50
N ASN A 198 14.47 -11.05 -0.22
CA ASN A 198 14.73 -11.45 -1.60
C ASN A 198 14.78 -10.20 -2.48
N THR A 199 15.90 -10.03 -3.18
CA THR A 199 16.17 -8.89 -4.05
C THR A 199 15.81 -9.15 -5.53
N SER A 200 15.11 -10.24 -5.83
CA SER A 200 14.69 -10.58 -7.19
C SER A 200 13.21 -10.99 -7.22
N PRO A 201 12.41 -10.44 -8.17
CA PRO A 201 12.76 -9.38 -9.13
C PRO A 201 13.08 -8.03 -8.45
N ASN A 202 13.66 -7.10 -9.19
CA ASN A 202 13.93 -5.73 -8.74
C ASN A 202 13.83 -4.73 -9.91
N TYR A 203 13.74 -3.46 -9.57
CA TYR A 203 13.78 -2.33 -10.49
C TYR A 203 15.06 -1.54 -10.26
N PRO A 204 16.05 -1.62 -11.16
CA PRO A 204 17.28 -0.87 -11.04
C PRO A 204 17.03 0.64 -11.02
N ILE A 205 17.82 1.38 -10.25
CA ILE A 205 17.79 2.84 -10.19
C ILE A 205 19.18 3.33 -10.62
N ASP A 206 19.27 4.00 -11.75
CA ASP A 206 20.53 4.54 -12.27
C ASP A 206 20.91 5.83 -11.54
N ALA A 207 19.92 6.68 -11.23
CA ALA A 207 20.12 7.86 -10.41
C ALA A 207 18.84 8.25 -9.65
N MET A 208 19.03 8.93 -8.52
CA MET A 208 17.95 9.55 -7.76
C MET A 208 18.40 10.89 -7.21
N SER A 209 17.50 11.87 -7.20
CA SER A 209 17.72 13.15 -6.52
C SER A 209 16.44 13.71 -5.94
N VAL A 210 16.60 14.51 -4.88
CA VAL A 210 15.53 15.26 -4.24
C VAL A 210 15.39 16.63 -4.88
N SER A 211 14.15 17.08 -5.07
CA SER A 211 13.85 18.47 -5.42
C SER A 211 12.79 19.05 -4.49
N SER A 212 13.00 20.30 -4.09
CA SER A 212 12.01 21.07 -3.33
C SER A 212 10.97 21.69 -4.27
N ILE A 213 9.78 21.98 -3.75
CA ILE A 213 8.75 22.75 -4.45
C ILE A 213 8.66 24.12 -3.80
N SER A 214 8.97 25.15 -4.57
CA SER A 214 8.93 26.54 -4.10
C SER A 214 7.50 26.93 -3.71
N THR A 215 7.26 27.10 -2.42
CA THR A 215 5.95 27.47 -1.85
C THR A 215 6.04 28.68 -0.92
N ARG A 216 7.19 28.86 -0.28
CA ARG A 216 7.43 29.90 0.73
C ARG A 216 7.80 31.23 0.09
N TYR A 217 7.37 32.32 0.74
CA TYR A 217 7.62 33.70 0.33
C TYR A 217 7.08 34.04 -1.06
N LEU A 218 6.08 33.28 -1.50
CA LEU A 218 5.35 33.48 -2.74
C LEU A 218 3.91 33.91 -2.44
N SER A 219 3.22 34.38 -3.48
CA SER A 219 1.76 34.50 -3.38
C SER A 219 1.09 33.13 -3.26
N GLN A 220 -0.08 33.08 -2.63
CA GLN A 220 -0.91 31.87 -2.52
C GLN A 220 -1.08 31.16 -3.87
N ALA A 221 -1.46 31.91 -4.91
CA ALA A 221 -1.65 31.38 -6.26
C ALA A 221 -0.36 30.78 -6.85
N ALA A 222 0.80 31.39 -6.61
CA ALA A 222 2.07 30.89 -7.11
C ALA A 222 2.53 29.61 -6.38
N ALA A 223 2.34 29.53 -5.06
CA ALA A 223 2.64 28.33 -4.28
C ALA A 223 1.76 27.15 -4.74
N ILE A 224 0.45 27.37 -4.88
CA ILE A 224 -0.51 26.39 -5.42
C ILE A 224 -0.10 25.96 -6.83
N ALA A 225 0.17 26.91 -7.72
CA ALA A 225 0.57 26.65 -9.10
C ALA A 225 1.82 25.76 -9.20
N ASN A 226 2.82 25.99 -8.33
CA ASN A 226 4.05 25.18 -8.34
C ASN A 226 3.80 23.73 -7.92
N ILE A 227 2.95 23.50 -6.91
CA ILE A 227 2.59 22.13 -6.49
C ILE A 227 1.75 21.44 -7.58
N LYS A 228 0.77 22.14 -8.15
CA LYS A 228 -0.03 21.62 -9.26
C LYS A 228 0.83 21.23 -10.45
N ALA A 229 1.83 22.05 -10.81
CA ALA A 229 2.73 21.77 -11.92
C ALA A 229 3.44 20.42 -11.77
N VAL A 230 3.87 20.08 -10.55
CA VAL A 230 4.52 18.80 -10.26
C VAL A 230 3.53 17.63 -10.39
N LEU A 231 2.33 17.77 -9.83
CA LEU A 231 1.28 16.74 -9.92
C LEU A 231 0.76 16.53 -11.35
N ASP A 232 0.60 17.62 -12.12
CA ASP A 232 0.17 17.57 -13.52
C ASP A 232 1.25 16.99 -14.43
N ALA A 233 2.53 17.13 -14.05
CA ALA A 233 3.64 16.43 -14.70
C ALA A 233 3.72 14.94 -14.32
N GLY A 234 2.76 14.40 -13.57
CA GLY A 234 2.71 12.99 -13.21
C GLY A 234 3.56 12.62 -11.99
N LYS A 235 4.14 13.60 -11.29
CA LYS A 235 4.97 13.35 -10.10
C LYS A 235 4.16 13.55 -8.83
N ALA A 236 4.13 12.54 -7.97
CA ALA A 236 3.58 12.69 -6.64
C ALA A 236 4.52 13.53 -5.75
N VAL A 237 3.95 14.09 -4.70
CA VAL A 237 4.64 15.04 -3.82
C VAL A 237 4.77 14.43 -2.43
N TRP A 238 6.00 14.34 -1.95
CA TRP A 238 6.31 14.07 -0.56
C TRP A 238 6.04 15.34 0.24
N PHE A 239 5.10 15.27 1.17
CA PHE A 239 4.70 16.39 1.99
C PHE A 239 4.93 16.04 3.47
N ALA A 240 5.75 16.83 4.15
CA ALA A 240 5.89 16.74 5.60
C ALA A 240 5.34 17.98 6.27
N PHE A 241 4.62 17.76 7.37
CA PHE A 241 4.14 18.82 8.24
C PHE A 241 4.61 18.58 9.67
N TYR A 242 4.87 19.68 10.38
CA TYR A 242 5.33 19.68 11.76
C TYR A 242 4.31 20.37 12.65
N LEU A 243 3.97 19.75 13.78
CA LEU A 243 3.06 20.31 14.78
C LEU A 243 3.81 20.56 16.09
N PRO A 244 3.49 21.65 16.79
CA PRO A 244 4.34 22.19 17.86
C PRO A 244 4.27 21.41 19.17
N ASP A 245 3.16 20.74 19.47
CA ASP A 245 2.88 20.19 20.79
C ASP A 245 1.82 19.07 20.75
N ASP A 246 1.59 18.43 21.91
CA ASP A 246 0.64 17.34 22.07
C ASP A 246 -0.80 17.79 21.78
N THR A 247 -1.14 19.06 22.07
CA THR A 247 -2.48 19.59 21.83
C THR A 247 -2.79 19.60 20.33
N SER A 248 -1.81 20.03 19.53
CA SER A 248 -1.90 20.09 18.08
C SER A 248 -1.95 18.69 17.46
N TRP A 249 -1.12 17.76 17.95
CA TRP A 249 -1.17 16.36 17.53
C TRP A 249 -2.50 15.69 17.88
N ASN A 250 -3.01 15.90 19.10
CA ASN A 250 -4.32 15.40 19.51
C ASN A 250 -5.44 15.94 18.63
N ALA A 251 -5.37 17.21 18.19
CA ALA A 251 -6.33 17.76 17.24
C ALA A 251 -6.28 17.02 15.89
N PHE A 252 -5.07 16.73 15.37
CA PHE A 252 -4.90 15.95 14.15
C PHE A 252 -5.37 14.50 14.29
N TYR A 253 -5.05 13.82 15.40
CA TYR A 253 -5.53 12.47 15.68
C TYR A 253 -7.07 12.42 15.77
N ASN A 254 -7.69 13.43 16.37
CA ASN A 254 -9.13 13.54 16.42
C ASN A 254 -9.74 13.75 15.02
N PHE A 255 -9.09 14.56 14.17
CA PHE A 255 -9.48 14.69 12.76
C PHE A 255 -9.35 13.35 12.02
N TRP A 256 -8.20 12.68 12.16
CA TRP A 256 -7.93 11.41 11.49
C TRP A 256 -8.94 10.33 11.89
N ASN A 257 -9.22 10.15 13.18
CA ASN A 257 -10.08 9.06 13.64
C ASN A 257 -11.58 9.31 13.45
N ASN A 258 -12.02 10.57 13.55
CA ASN A 258 -13.45 10.87 13.70
C ASN A 258 -14.08 11.60 12.51
N GLN A 259 -13.27 12.07 11.55
CA GLN A 259 -13.79 12.76 10.35
C GLN A 259 -13.70 11.85 9.13
N ALA A 260 -14.66 12.01 8.22
CA ALA A 260 -14.67 11.31 6.94
C ALA A 260 -13.51 11.75 6.03
N GLU A 261 -13.18 10.94 5.02
CA GLU A 261 -12.16 11.28 4.01
C GLU A 261 -12.44 12.59 3.27
N THR A 262 -13.71 12.98 3.17
CA THR A 262 -14.15 14.22 2.52
C THR A 262 -13.94 15.47 3.37
N ALA A 263 -13.68 15.33 4.67
CA ALA A 263 -13.42 16.45 5.56
C ALA A 263 -12.07 17.11 5.24
N LEU A 264 -12.02 18.44 5.34
CA LEU A 264 -10.84 19.23 5.09
C LEU A 264 -10.05 19.45 6.39
N TRP A 265 -8.81 18.97 6.43
CA TRP A 265 -7.87 19.33 7.47
C TRP A 265 -7.29 20.72 7.20
N ASP A 266 -7.20 21.52 8.25
CA ASP A 266 -6.67 22.88 8.23
C ASP A 266 -5.39 22.95 9.09
N PRO A 267 -4.20 23.16 8.48
CA PRO A 267 -2.95 23.30 9.22
C PRO A 267 -2.72 24.72 9.79
N ASP A 268 -3.43 25.74 9.31
CA ASP A 268 -3.16 27.15 9.67
C ASP A 268 -3.27 27.47 11.17
N PRO A 269 -4.18 26.86 11.95
CA PRO A 269 -4.28 27.14 13.38
C PRO A 269 -2.99 26.87 14.16
N TYR A 270 -2.09 26.04 13.63
CA TYR A 270 -0.83 25.68 14.28
C TYR A 270 0.32 26.64 13.92
N CYS A 271 0.14 27.49 12.91
CA CYS A 271 1.17 28.41 12.45
C CYS A 271 1.47 29.52 13.48
N GLY A 272 2.75 29.85 13.63
CA GLY A 272 3.25 30.83 14.59
C GLY A 272 3.28 30.37 16.04
N GLN A 273 2.80 29.15 16.34
CA GLN A 273 2.90 28.58 17.68
C GLN A 273 4.35 28.20 18.02
N SER A 274 4.66 28.08 19.30
CA SER A 274 5.99 27.71 19.78
C SER A 274 6.11 26.21 19.97
N TRP A 275 7.18 25.64 19.41
CA TRP A 275 7.54 24.25 19.59
C TRP A 275 7.78 23.92 21.06
N VAL A 276 7.21 22.80 21.51
CA VAL A 276 7.42 22.23 22.83
C VAL A 276 8.33 21.01 22.69
N THR A 277 9.48 21.05 23.37
CA THR A 277 10.44 19.93 23.39
C THR A 277 9.75 18.66 23.91
N ASP A 278 10.04 17.52 23.27
CA ASP A 278 9.47 16.19 23.56
C ASP A 278 7.97 15.99 23.20
N GLU A 279 7.24 17.04 22.85
CA GLU A 279 5.85 16.97 22.39
C GLU A 279 5.72 17.25 20.88
N GLY A 280 6.47 18.23 20.38
CA GLY A 280 6.50 18.56 18.96
C GLY A 280 7.04 17.41 18.12
N GLY A 281 6.62 17.36 16.86
CA GLY A 281 7.09 16.34 15.92
C GLY A 281 6.74 16.66 14.48
N GLY A 282 7.14 15.78 13.58
CA GLY A 282 6.80 15.81 12.16
C GLY A 282 6.07 14.55 11.71
N HIS A 283 5.31 14.65 10.62
CA HIS A 283 4.74 13.51 9.92
C HIS A 283 4.83 13.72 8.41
N ALA A 284 5.22 12.67 7.70
CA ALA A 284 5.37 12.69 6.24
C ALA A 284 4.26 11.88 5.59
N VAL A 285 3.64 12.45 4.57
CA VAL A 285 2.50 11.90 3.85
C VAL A 285 2.67 12.12 2.35
N LEU A 286 1.88 11.41 1.55
CA LEU A 286 1.97 11.47 0.09
C LEU A 286 0.82 12.33 -0.46
N CYS A 287 1.15 13.46 -1.07
CA CYS A 287 0.18 14.25 -1.83
C CYS A 287 0.15 13.73 -3.27
N VAL A 288 -1.02 13.23 -3.69
CA VAL A 288 -1.21 12.58 -5.00
C VAL A 288 -2.08 13.38 -5.95
N GLY A 289 -2.67 14.49 -5.50
CA GLY A 289 -3.63 15.19 -6.32
C GLY A 289 -4.21 16.44 -5.69
N TYR A 290 -5.11 17.05 -6.42
CA TYR A 290 -5.85 18.23 -6.01
C TYR A 290 -7.21 18.30 -6.68
N ASN A 291 -8.11 19.09 -6.09
CA ASN A 291 -9.36 19.49 -6.73
C ASN A 291 -9.72 20.89 -6.28
N ASP A 292 -9.82 21.80 -7.24
CA ASP A 292 -10.27 23.17 -7.04
C ASP A 292 -11.43 23.54 -7.97
N ASN A 293 -12.20 22.57 -8.45
CA ASN A 293 -13.38 22.80 -9.29
C ASN A 293 -14.53 23.50 -8.55
N ASP A 294 -14.56 23.44 -7.22
CA ASP A 294 -15.60 24.11 -6.44
C ASP A 294 -15.50 25.64 -6.65
N PRO A 295 -16.61 26.37 -6.89
CA PRO A 295 -16.57 27.82 -7.02
C PRO A 295 -16.08 28.54 -5.75
N ASN A 296 -16.20 27.91 -4.57
CA ASN A 296 -15.74 28.44 -3.30
C ASN A 296 -14.31 27.94 -2.99
N PRO A 297 -13.30 28.83 -2.95
CA PRO A 297 -11.92 28.45 -2.63
C PRO A 297 -11.74 27.76 -1.28
N ALA A 298 -12.64 28.00 -0.32
CA ALA A 298 -12.59 27.31 0.97
C ALA A 298 -12.83 25.78 0.87
N ASN A 299 -13.37 25.31 -0.25
CA ASN A 299 -13.60 23.89 -0.54
C ASN A 299 -12.49 23.27 -1.41
N HIS A 300 -11.49 24.04 -1.84
CA HIS A 300 -10.37 23.54 -2.63
C HIS A 300 -9.44 22.71 -1.75
N TYR A 301 -8.92 21.60 -2.30
CA TYR A 301 -8.12 20.68 -1.49
C TYR A 301 -7.01 19.98 -2.25
N TRP A 302 -6.01 19.56 -1.47
CA TRP A 302 -5.01 18.54 -1.82
C TRP A 302 -5.51 17.16 -1.38
N GLU A 303 -5.28 16.15 -2.21
CA GLU A 303 -5.58 14.74 -1.92
C GLU A 303 -4.34 14.07 -1.30
N ILE A 304 -4.46 13.66 -0.03
CA ILE A 304 -3.34 13.18 0.78
C ILE A 304 -3.55 11.72 1.19
N VAL A 305 -2.58 10.87 0.88
CA VAL A 305 -2.53 9.46 1.28
C VAL A 305 -1.66 9.33 2.53
N ASN A 306 -2.23 8.76 3.59
CA ASN A 306 -1.56 8.56 4.87
C ASN A 306 -0.94 7.14 4.96
N SER A 307 -0.19 6.87 6.03
CA SER A 307 0.45 5.58 6.32
C SER A 307 0.00 4.98 7.66
N TRP A 308 -1.24 5.28 8.07
CA TRP A 308 -1.84 4.82 9.34
C TRP A 308 -3.03 3.88 9.13
N GLY A 309 -3.08 3.18 8.01
CA GLY A 309 -4.18 2.28 7.68
C GLY A 309 -5.49 3.05 7.41
N THR A 310 -6.61 2.46 7.83
CA THR A 310 -7.96 2.93 7.50
C THR A 310 -8.72 3.58 8.65
N ALA A 311 -8.05 3.88 9.77
CA ALA A 311 -8.69 4.39 10.99
C ALA A 311 -9.91 3.54 11.41
N ASN A 312 -9.70 2.23 11.61
CA ASN A 312 -10.77 1.26 11.90
C ASN A 312 -11.90 1.24 10.84
N GLY A 313 -11.57 1.49 9.58
CA GLY A 313 -12.52 1.52 8.46
C GLY A 313 -13.22 2.88 8.26
N GLY A 314 -12.99 3.87 9.13
CA GLY A 314 -13.51 5.24 8.94
C GLY A 314 -12.93 5.96 7.73
N ARG A 315 -11.77 5.51 7.25
CA ARG A 315 -11.07 5.98 6.06
C ARG A 315 -10.78 4.80 5.13
N PRO A 316 -11.75 4.35 4.32
CA PRO A 316 -11.64 3.12 3.53
C PRO A 316 -10.47 3.14 2.53
N ASN A 317 -10.07 4.32 2.05
CA ASN A 317 -8.93 4.51 1.17
C ASN A 317 -7.66 4.96 1.91
N GLY A 318 -7.72 5.18 3.23
CA GLY A 318 -6.57 5.66 4.00
C GLY A 318 -6.12 7.07 3.61
N ILE A 319 -7.06 7.89 3.11
CA ILE A 319 -6.79 9.25 2.64
C ILE A 319 -7.47 10.31 3.51
N TYR A 320 -7.03 11.56 3.33
CA TYR A 320 -7.77 12.73 3.77
C TYR A 320 -7.56 13.89 2.78
N ARG A 321 -8.42 14.91 2.90
CA ARG A 321 -8.28 16.14 2.15
C ARG A 321 -7.66 17.21 3.03
N MET A 322 -6.68 17.93 2.51
CA MET A 322 -6.10 19.10 3.17
C MET A 322 -6.55 20.36 2.44
N LYS A 323 -6.89 21.43 3.16
CA LYS A 323 -7.24 22.72 2.54
C LYS A 323 -6.12 23.17 1.59
N MET A 324 -6.51 23.74 0.47
CA MET A 324 -5.56 24.30 -0.50
C MET A 324 -5.18 25.73 -0.16
N ASP A 325 -6.13 26.54 0.33
CA ASP A 325 -5.87 27.89 0.84
C ASP A 325 -5.33 27.80 2.27
N ILE A 326 -4.01 27.86 2.40
CA ILE A 326 -3.23 27.70 3.65
C ILE A 326 -2.04 28.66 3.71
N ASP A 327 -1.46 28.87 4.88
CA ASP A 327 -0.18 29.58 5.02
C ASP A 327 0.98 28.70 4.52
N TYR A 328 1.27 28.74 3.22
CA TYR A 328 2.42 28.06 2.63
C TYR A 328 3.78 28.50 3.19
N SER A 329 3.82 29.61 3.91
CA SER A 329 5.01 30.13 4.59
C SER A 329 5.03 29.83 6.09
N CYS A 330 4.12 28.98 6.58
CA CYS A 330 3.95 28.63 7.97
C CYS A 330 5.28 28.28 8.67
N ILE A 331 5.47 28.92 9.82
CA ILE A 331 6.63 28.73 10.70
C ILE A 331 6.17 28.42 12.12
N LEU A 332 6.99 27.66 12.84
CA LEU A 332 6.87 27.48 14.29
C LEU A 332 8.00 28.24 14.99
N GLY A 333 7.73 28.80 16.16
CA GLY A 333 8.77 29.34 17.04
C GLY A 333 9.61 28.19 17.60
N TYR A 334 10.93 28.25 17.48
CA TYR A 334 11.82 27.15 17.90
C TYR A 334 13.07 27.71 18.58
N GLY A 335 13.12 27.60 19.90
CA GLY A 335 14.17 28.24 20.71
C GLY A 335 14.18 29.76 20.49
N SER A 336 15.33 30.32 20.06
CA SER A 336 15.44 31.73 19.67
C SER A 336 15.17 32.00 18.18
N GLY A 337 14.85 30.95 17.41
CA GLY A 337 14.65 31.01 15.97
C GLY A 337 13.28 30.49 15.56
N THR A 338 13.18 30.05 14.31
CA THR A 338 11.96 29.51 13.73
C THR A 338 12.25 28.24 12.94
N LEU A 339 11.23 27.39 12.82
CA LEU A 339 11.27 26.15 12.04
C LEU A 339 10.20 26.22 10.95
N THR A 340 10.54 25.79 9.73
CA THR A 340 9.58 25.67 8.63
C THR A 340 8.61 24.52 8.93
N ALA A 341 7.31 24.82 9.00
CA ALA A 341 6.32 23.83 9.41
C ALA A 341 5.86 22.90 8.28
N LEU A 342 5.98 23.35 7.02
CA LEU A 342 5.47 22.66 5.84
C LEU A 342 6.59 22.46 4.82
N GLN A 343 6.88 21.21 4.46
CA GLN A 343 7.92 20.84 3.52
C GLN A 343 7.31 20.11 2.33
N TRP A 344 7.53 20.66 1.13
CA TRP A 344 7.02 20.15 -0.14
C TRP A 344 8.19 19.73 -1.02
N GLN A 345 8.31 18.43 -1.31
CA GLN A 345 9.41 17.88 -2.10
C GLN A 345 8.91 16.76 -3.03
N THR A 346 9.72 16.39 -4.01
CA THR A 346 9.50 15.22 -4.87
C THR A 346 10.83 14.57 -5.21
N LEU A 347 10.77 13.41 -5.87
CA LEU A 347 11.95 12.69 -6.35
C LEU A 347 12.03 12.79 -7.88
N ASN A 348 13.25 12.97 -8.36
CA ASN A 348 13.60 12.65 -9.74
C ASN A 348 14.30 11.29 -9.70
N VAL A 349 13.66 10.29 -10.30
CA VAL A 349 14.18 8.93 -10.37
C VAL A 349 14.50 8.64 -11.82
N ASP A 350 15.75 8.35 -12.10
CA ASP A 350 16.18 7.77 -13.35
C ASP A 350 16.24 6.27 -13.14
N TRP A 351 15.18 5.59 -13.57
CA TRP A 351 15.14 4.14 -13.53
C TRP A 351 16.17 3.57 -14.51
N GLY A 352 16.86 2.52 -14.08
CA GLY A 352 17.72 1.75 -14.98
C GLY A 352 16.89 0.95 -15.97
N THR A 353 17.45 -0.10 -16.57
CA THR A 353 16.64 -0.99 -17.41
C THR A 353 15.62 -1.73 -16.53
N VAL A 354 14.47 -1.11 -16.36
CA VAL A 354 13.29 -1.72 -15.78
C VAL A 354 12.75 -2.63 -16.85
N THR A 355 12.96 -3.93 -16.64
CA THR A 355 12.17 -4.92 -17.35
C THR A 355 10.77 -4.85 -16.77
N ALA A 356 10.06 -3.78 -17.14
CA ALA A 356 8.63 -3.68 -17.00
C ALA A 356 8.08 -4.86 -17.79
N ASP A 357 7.32 -5.70 -17.12
CA ASP A 357 6.74 -6.91 -17.67
C ASP A 357 7.70 -8.08 -17.95
N PRO A 358 7.23 -9.33 -17.88
CA PRO A 358 8.01 -10.50 -18.22
C PRO A 358 8.25 -10.55 -19.73
N GLY A 359 9.22 -9.79 -20.23
CA GLY A 359 9.63 -9.86 -21.65
C GLY A 359 8.46 -9.70 -22.63
N GLU A 360 8.56 -10.32 -23.82
CA GLU A 360 7.45 -10.34 -24.77
C GLU A 360 6.27 -11.13 -24.17
N CYS A 361 5.22 -10.40 -23.78
CA CYS A 361 3.91 -10.95 -23.46
C CYS A 361 3.19 -11.31 -24.76
N THR A 362 2.66 -12.53 -24.83
CA THR A 362 1.76 -12.94 -25.90
C THR A 362 0.39 -13.19 -25.30
N LEU A 363 -0.63 -12.56 -25.88
CA LEU A 363 -2.02 -12.82 -25.51
C LEU A 363 -2.30 -14.33 -25.66
N VAL A 364 -2.90 -14.93 -24.63
CA VAL A 364 -3.47 -16.26 -24.76
C VAL A 364 -4.47 -16.24 -25.93
N SER A 365 -4.64 -17.35 -26.64
CA SER A 365 -5.63 -17.42 -27.73
C SER A 365 -7.00 -16.95 -27.22
N ASP A 366 -7.49 -15.82 -27.75
CA ASP A 366 -8.71 -15.16 -27.27
C ASP A 366 -8.67 -14.77 -25.78
N GLY A 367 -7.49 -14.41 -25.27
CA GLY A 367 -7.26 -14.04 -23.88
C GLY A 367 -7.92 -12.73 -23.45
N SER A 368 -8.37 -11.92 -24.40
CA SER A 368 -9.21 -10.74 -24.19
C SER A 368 -10.69 -10.97 -24.53
N PHE A 369 -11.11 -12.22 -24.74
CA PHE A 369 -12.51 -12.64 -24.94
C PHE A 369 -13.27 -11.99 -26.11
N GLU A 370 -12.58 -11.35 -27.07
CA GLU A 370 -13.22 -10.56 -28.13
C GLU A 370 -13.96 -11.39 -29.18
N ASN A 371 -13.78 -12.71 -29.20
CA ASN A 371 -14.64 -13.59 -29.99
C ASN A 371 -16.05 -13.78 -29.35
N GLY A 372 -16.26 -13.25 -28.14
CA GLY A 372 -17.51 -13.31 -27.40
C GLY A 372 -17.78 -14.68 -26.75
N PRO A 373 -19.03 -14.96 -26.32
CA PRO A 373 -19.35 -16.22 -25.66
C PRO A 373 -19.13 -17.45 -26.56
N PRO A 374 -18.85 -18.64 -25.97
CA PRO A 374 -18.76 -19.88 -26.74
C PRO A 374 -20.06 -20.17 -27.51
N PRO A 375 -20.00 -20.77 -28.71
CA PRO A 375 -18.86 -21.51 -29.28
C PRO A 375 -17.89 -20.66 -30.12
N SER A 376 -18.09 -19.34 -30.21
CA SER A 376 -17.21 -18.46 -31.01
C SER A 376 -15.82 -18.30 -30.39
N SER A 377 -15.75 -18.35 -29.06
CA SER A 377 -14.50 -18.34 -28.31
C SER A 377 -13.85 -19.73 -28.21
N ALA A 378 -12.52 -19.74 -28.11
CA ALA A 378 -11.74 -20.94 -27.80
C ALA A 378 -11.84 -21.34 -26.31
N TRP A 379 -12.34 -20.44 -25.46
CA TRP A 379 -12.67 -20.75 -24.09
C TRP A 379 -13.90 -21.64 -24.03
N THR A 380 -13.85 -22.66 -23.18
CA THR A 380 -15.05 -23.36 -22.72
C THR A 380 -15.53 -22.71 -21.44
N ALA A 381 -16.82 -22.48 -21.35
CA ALA A 381 -17.41 -21.75 -20.24
C ALA A 381 -18.50 -22.58 -19.57
N TRP A 382 -18.57 -22.50 -18.25
CA TRP A 382 -19.62 -23.13 -17.46
C TRP A 382 -20.04 -22.17 -16.34
N GLY A 383 -21.33 -22.22 -16.01
CA GLY A 383 -21.87 -21.60 -14.81
C GLY A 383 -23.13 -22.35 -14.40
N ASN A 384 -23.58 -22.14 -13.17
CA ASN A 384 -24.93 -22.55 -12.81
C ASN A 384 -25.94 -21.91 -13.80
N THR A 385 -26.88 -22.72 -14.28
CA THR A 385 -27.60 -22.61 -15.57
C THR A 385 -28.43 -21.34 -15.85
N VAL A 386 -28.37 -20.33 -14.98
CA VAL A 386 -29.30 -19.19 -14.96
C VAL A 386 -28.73 -17.94 -15.65
N CYS A 387 -27.41 -17.81 -15.82
CA CYS A 387 -26.78 -16.50 -16.04
C CYS A 387 -26.08 -16.26 -17.39
N GLY A 388 -26.40 -17.03 -18.44
CA GLY A 388 -25.93 -16.71 -19.81
C GLY A 388 -24.44 -16.95 -20.09
N GLY A 389 -23.70 -17.53 -19.14
CA GLY A 389 -22.28 -17.84 -19.28
C GLY A 389 -21.37 -16.70 -18.81
N PRO A 390 -20.15 -17.00 -18.35
CA PRO A 390 -19.26 -16.03 -17.74
C PRO A 390 -18.63 -15.02 -18.72
N ILE A 391 -18.77 -15.11 -20.04
CA ILE A 391 -18.19 -14.09 -20.96
C ILE A 391 -19.29 -13.11 -21.37
N THR A 392 -19.13 -11.83 -21.05
CA THR A 392 -20.18 -10.80 -21.22
C THR A 392 -19.58 -9.42 -21.50
N ASP A 393 -20.40 -8.52 -22.03
CA ASP A 393 -20.08 -7.08 -22.09
C ASP A 393 -20.31 -6.45 -20.69
N PRO A 394 -19.26 -5.95 -20.02
CA PRO A 394 -19.37 -5.39 -18.68
C PRO A 394 -20.02 -4.01 -18.66
N THR A 395 -20.13 -3.30 -19.80
CA THR A 395 -20.76 -1.97 -19.82
C THR A 395 -22.24 -2.01 -19.44
N VAL A 396 -22.90 -3.13 -19.73
CA VAL A 396 -24.32 -3.34 -19.46
C VAL A 396 -24.59 -3.62 -17.98
N SER A 397 -23.72 -4.41 -17.35
CA SER A 397 -23.95 -4.94 -15.99
C SER A 397 -23.14 -4.22 -14.90
N TRP A 398 -21.96 -3.69 -15.25
CA TRP A 398 -21.04 -3.02 -14.33
C TRP A 398 -20.87 -1.52 -14.61
N SER A 399 -21.41 -1.02 -15.72
CA SER A 399 -21.27 0.39 -16.14
C SER A 399 -19.81 0.85 -16.30
N ILE A 400 -18.89 -0.10 -16.58
CA ILE A 400 -17.49 0.17 -16.92
C ILE A 400 -17.14 -0.57 -18.21
N PRO A 401 -16.20 -0.05 -19.03
CA PRO A 401 -15.73 -0.78 -20.20
C PRO A 401 -14.94 -2.04 -19.80
N ALA A 402 -14.89 -3.01 -20.71
CA ALA A 402 -13.89 -4.08 -20.67
C ALA A 402 -12.50 -3.44 -20.65
N TYR A 403 -11.50 -4.13 -20.08
CA TYR A 403 -10.15 -3.59 -20.09
C TYR A 403 -9.65 -3.43 -21.52
N HIS A 404 -9.95 -4.42 -22.37
CA HIS A 404 -9.65 -4.37 -23.79
C HIS A 404 -10.86 -4.83 -24.61
N GLY A 405 -11.34 -3.95 -25.50
CA GLY A 405 -12.39 -4.29 -26.45
C GLY A 405 -13.79 -4.24 -25.85
N THR A 406 -14.58 -5.29 -26.05
CA THR A 406 -16.02 -5.33 -25.73
C THR A 406 -16.35 -6.31 -24.62
N TYR A 407 -15.69 -7.47 -24.59
CA TYR A 407 -16.06 -8.59 -23.72
C TYR A 407 -15.03 -8.79 -22.61
N ALA A 408 -15.51 -9.19 -21.44
CA ALA A 408 -14.69 -9.66 -20.33
C ALA A 408 -15.32 -10.90 -19.72
N SER A 409 -14.55 -11.65 -18.94
CA SER A 409 -15.09 -12.79 -18.19
C SER A 409 -15.49 -12.38 -16.77
N TRP A 410 -16.76 -12.59 -16.45
CA TRP A 410 -17.43 -12.34 -15.17
C TRP A 410 -17.44 -13.56 -14.25
N PHE A 411 -17.10 -13.34 -12.99
CA PHE A 411 -17.00 -14.34 -11.93
C PHE A 411 -17.65 -13.85 -10.64
N GLY A 412 -18.53 -14.64 -10.05
CA GLY A 412 -19.20 -14.33 -8.78
C GLY A 412 -20.42 -13.43 -8.99
N GLY A 413 -20.78 -12.66 -7.97
CA GLY A 413 -21.98 -11.83 -8.00
C GLY A 413 -23.28 -12.65 -8.11
N TYR A 414 -24.36 -11.96 -8.46
CA TYR A 414 -25.69 -12.56 -8.60
C TYR A 414 -26.18 -12.45 -10.03
N CYS A 415 -27.00 -13.41 -10.46
CA CYS A 415 -28.01 -13.10 -11.44
C CYS A 415 -29.41 -13.48 -10.95
N ASN A 416 -30.38 -12.60 -11.21
CA ASN A 416 -31.77 -12.72 -10.77
C ASN A 416 -32.01 -12.79 -9.24
N ASN A 417 -31.03 -12.36 -8.43
CA ASN A 417 -31.15 -12.10 -6.98
C ASN A 417 -31.49 -13.29 -6.07
N THR A 418 -31.19 -14.54 -6.44
CA THR A 418 -31.49 -15.69 -5.55
C THR A 418 -30.29 -16.53 -5.16
N ASP A 419 -29.27 -16.69 -6.01
CA ASP A 419 -28.10 -17.54 -5.68
C ASP A 419 -26.79 -16.93 -6.21
N PRO A 420 -25.70 -16.95 -5.41
CA PRO A 420 -24.37 -16.63 -5.89
C PRO A 420 -23.94 -17.45 -7.11
N VAL A 421 -23.29 -16.79 -8.06
CA VAL A 421 -22.82 -17.45 -9.28
C VAL A 421 -21.54 -18.22 -8.99
N SER A 422 -21.54 -19.52 -9.30
CA SER A 422 -20.32 -20.31 -9.47
C SER A 422 -20.11 -20.57 -10.95
N SER A 423 -18.92 -20.26 -11.46
CA SER A 423 -18.60 -20.33 -12.88
C SER A 423 -17.13 -20.62 -13.12
N TYR A 424 -16.81 -21.06 -14.33
CA TYR A 424 -15.44 -21.10 -14.81
C TYR A 424 -15.37 -20.82 -16.31
N VAL A 425 -14.21 -20.32 -16.75
CA VAL A 425 -13.75 -20.44 -18.13
C VAL A 425 -12.45 -21.24 -18.14
N GLN A 426 -12.28 -22.09 -19.13
CA GLN A 426 -11.04 -22.83 -19.30
C GLN A 426 -10.69 -23.06 -20.77
N GLN A 427 -9.41 -23.17 -21.04
CA GLN A 427 -8.87 -23.52 -22.36
C GLN A 427 -7.54 -24.27 -22.21
N SER A 428 -7.23 -25.12 -23.20
CA SER A 428 -5.89 -25.68 -23.34
C SER A 428 -4.95 -24.64 -23.98
N ILE A 429 -3.87 -24.30 -23.29
CA ILE A 429 -2.86 -23.34 -23.75
C ILE A 429 -1.49 -23.99 -23.85
N GLN A 430 -0.63 -23.49 -24.74
CA GLN A 430 0.80 -23.83 -24.75
C GLN A 430 1.54 -22.78 -23.94
N VAL A 431 2.25 -23.19 -22.88
CA VAL A 431 3.16 -22.31 -22.14
C VAL A 431 4.52 -22.35 -22.85
N PRO A 432 5.02 -21.21 -23.38
CA PRO A 432 6.34 -21.17 -24.00
C PRO A 432 7.45 -21.69 -23.05
N ALA A 433 8.53 -22.21 -23.62
CA ALA A 433 9.62 -22.81 -22.82
C ALA A 433 10.41 -21.78 -22.00
N ASP A 434 10.38 -20.52 -22.44
CA ASP A 434 10.96 -19.32 -21.85
C ASP A 434 9.97 -18.47 -21.04
N ALA A 435 8.68 -18.85 -21.05
CA ALA A 435 7.67 -18.21 -20.22
C ALA A 435 7.87 -18.52 -18.73
N SER A 436 7.46 -17.59 -17.89
CA SER A 436 7.48 -17.82 -16.44
C SER A 436 6.35 -17.13 -15.71
N ILE A 437 5.68 -16.20 -16.38
CA ILE A 437 4.64 -15.39 -15.79
C ILE A 437 3.41 -15.43 -16.69
N LEU A 438 2.26 -15.57 -16.05
CA LEU A 438 0.95 -15.29 -16.61
C LEU A 438 0.46 -14.00 -15.99
N THR A 439 -0.05 -13.08 -16.81
CA THR A 439 -0.70 -11.87 -16.32
C THR A 439 -2.14 -11.82 -16.81
N PHE A 440 -2.99 -11.10 -16.08
CA PHE A 440 -4.34 -10.78 -16.50
C PHE A 440 -4.80 -9.50 -15.80
N TYR A 441 -5.72 -8.78 -16.41
CA TYR A 441 -6.36 -7.64 -15.77
C TYR A 441 -7.62 -8.09 -15.05
N ALA A 442 -7.84 -7.57 -13.85
CA ALA A 442 -9.01 -7.88 -13.04
C ALA A 442 -9.64 -6.62 -12.45
N ASN A 443 -10.97 -6.65 -12.32
CA ASN A 443 -11.73 -5.64 -11.59
C ASN A 443 -12.52 -6.36 -10.49
N TYR A 444 -12.23 -6.06 -9.23
CA TYR A 444 -12.89 -6.67 -8.09
C TYR A 444 -13.94 -5.73 -7.55
N TYR A 445 -15.16 -6.23 -7.37
CA TYR A 445 -16.24 -5.48 -6.77
C TYR A 445 -16.92 -6.28 -5.69
N ARG A 446 -17.03 -5.67 -4.53
CA ARG A 446 -17.71 -6.25 -3.38
C ARG A 446 -19.14 -5.74 -3.33
N VAL A 447 -20.09 -6.65 -3.53
CA VAL A 447 -21.52 -6.32 -3.55
C VAL A 447 -22.11 -6.30 -2.13
N ASP A 448 -21.71 -7.26 -1.27
CA ASP A 448 -22.33 -7.47 0.05
C ASP A 448 -21.37 -7.27 1.24
N SER A 449 -21.96 -7.28 2.45
CA SER A 449 -21.24 -7.37 3.72
C SER A 449 -20.51 -8.72 3.89
N ASP A 450 -19.63 -8.86 4.89
CA ASP A 450 -18.86 -10.10 5.08
C ASP A 450 -19.81 -11.26 5.45
N ASP A 451 -19.77 -12.35 4.68
CA ASP A 451 -20.50 -13.59 4.97
C ASP A 451 -19.84 -14.33 6.15
N PRO A 452 -20.56 -14.78 7.19
CA PRO A 452 -20.00 -15.66 8.22
C PRO A 452 -19.62 -17.06 7.70
N ALA A 453 -20.05 -17.45 6.49
CA ALA A 453 -19.64 -18.67 5.81
C ALA A 453 -18.23 -18.57 5.20
N ALA A 454 -17.74 -19.66 4.59
CA ALA A 454 -16.43 -19.67 3.95
C ALA A 454 -16.33 -18.58 2.86
N PRO A 455 -15.18 -17.89 2.75
CA PRO A 455 -14.95 -16.89 1.71
C PRO A 455 -15.10 -17.45 0.29
N ASP A 456 -15.53 -16.60 -0.64
CA ASP A 456 -15.52 -16.92 -2.07
C ASP A 456 -14.19 -16.52 -2.65
N TYR A 457 -13.71 -17.32 -3.61
CA TYR A 457 -12.41 -17.11 -4.20
C TYR A 457 -12.50 -17.14 -5.71
N LEU A 458 -11.78 -16.21 -6.35
CA LEU A 458 -11.31 -16.38 -7.71
C LEU A 458 -10.02 -17.21 -7.67
N TRP A 459 -10.05 -18.35 -8.34
CA TRP A 459 -8.88 -19.20 -8.54
C TRP A 459 -8.43 -19.15 -9.98
N VAL A 460 -7.11 -19.13 -10.18
CA VAL A 460 -6.49 -19.57 -11.44
C VAL A 460 -5.87 -20.92 -11.20
N LYS A 461 -6.17 -21.86 -12.09
CA LYS A 461 -5.69 -23.24 -12.02
C LYS A 461 -4.99 -23.63 -13.32
N ALA A 462 -3.89 -24.38 -13.21
CA ALA A 462 -3.22 -25.06 -14.32
C ALA A 462 -3.27 -26.57 -14.06
N ASP A 463 -3.92 -27.31 -14.98
CA ASP A 463 -4.20 -28.75 -14.85
C ASP A 463 -4.85 -29.13 -13.50
N GLY A 464 -5.76 -28.28 -13.04
CA GLY A 464 -6.48 -28.45 -11.78
C GLY A 464 -5.68 -28.06 -10.53
N THR A 465 -4.39 -27.78 -10.65
CA THR A 465 -3.57 -27.24 -9.55
C THR A 465 -3.81 -25.75 -9.43
N THR A 466 -4.10 -25.25 -8.23
CA THR A 466 -4.32 -23.82 -8.00
C THR A 466 -2.99 -23.09 -7.98
N ILE A 467 -2.84 -22.10 -8.87
CA ILE A 467 -1.63 -21.27 -9.05
C ILE A 467 -1.85 -19.82 -8.62
N PHE A 468 -3.10 -19.40 -8.46
CA PHE A 468 -3.47 -18.09 -7.93
C PHE A 468 -4.76 -18.21 -7.11
N THR A 469 -4.89 -17.39 -6.08
CA THR A 469 -6.10 -17.30 -5.25
C THR A 469 -6.32 -15.86 -4.84
N ARG A 470 -7.52 -15.34 -5.11
CA ARG A 470 -7.97 -14.03 -4.66
C ARG A 470 -9.29 -14.20 -3.92
N GLU A 471 -9.33 -13.81 -2.66
CA GLU A 471 -10.56 -13.75 -1.86
C GLU A 471 -11.46 -12.62 -2.37
N LEU A 472 -12.75 -12.86 -2.60
CA LEU A 472 -13.66 -11.85 -3.18
C LEU A 472 -14.51 -11.12 -2.14
N LYS A 473 -14.53 -11.59 -0.88
CA LYS A 473 -15.40 -11.03 0.18
C LYS A 473 -14.70 -10.01 1.10
N THR A 474 -13.36 -9.91 1.10
CA THR A 474 -12.64 -8.91 1.91
C THR A 474 -12.61 -7.52 1.25
N ALA A 475 -12.14 -6.49 1.96
CA ALA A 475 -12.00 -5.13 1.41
C ALA A 475 -10.87 -5.03 0.38
N ASN A 476 -11.07 -5.62 -0.80
CA ASN A 476 -10.15 -5.62 -1.94
C ASN A 476 -10.81 -5.06 -3.21
N ASN A 477 -11.83 -4.22 -3.03
CA ASN A 477 -12.58 -3.58 -4.10
C ASN A 477 -11.66 -2.68 -4.93
N THR A 478 -11.54 -2.96 -6.22
CA THR A 478 -10.78 -2.12 -7.16
C THR A 478 -11.71 -1.33 -8.07
N TYR A 479 -13.02 -1.60 -8.05
CA TYR A 479 -14.01 -0.89 -8.85
C TYR A 479 -13.92 0.64 -8.67
N PRO A 480 -13.98 1.43 -9.76
CA PRO A 480 -14.20 1.02 -11.16
C PRO A 480 -12.92 0.65 -11.92
N ASN A 481 -11.76 0.62 -11.26
CA ASN A 481 -10.46 0.46 -11.90
C ASN A 481 -10.06 -1.01 -12.10
N TRP A 482 -9.47 -1.28 -13.26
CA TRP A 482 -8.79 -2.53 -13.54
C TRP A 482 -7.39 -2.51 -12.92
N ILE A 483 -7.02 -3.62 -12.27
CA ILE A 483 -5.66 -3.86 -11.79
C ILE A 483 -5.07 -5.04 -12.52
N ARG A 484 -3.74 -5.11 -12.57
CA ARG A 484 -3.04 -6.24 -13.17
C ARG A 484 -2.65 -7.26 -12.12
N GLU A 485 -2.94 -8.51 -12.41
CA GLU A 485 -2.56 -9.68 -11.62
C GLU A 485 -1.40 -10.40 -12.28
N VAL A 486 -0.50 -10.93 -11.45
CA VAL A 486 0.73 -11.61 -11.86
C VAL A 486 0.78 -12.98 -11.20
N VAL A 487 0.94 -14.03 -12.01
CA VAL A 487 0.93 -15.42 -11.56
C VAL A 487 2.18 -16.13 -12.05
N ASP A 488 2.92 -16.75 -11.14
CA ASP A 488 4.05 -17.61 -11.49
C ASP A 488 3.54 -18.91 -12.15
N ILE A 489 3.95 -19.12 -13.40
CA ILE A 489 3.67 -20.33 -14.18
C ILE A 489 4.94 -21.08 -14.58
N SER A 490 6.09 -20.75 -13.96
CA SER A 490 7.41 -21.29 -14.30
C SER A 490 7.49 -22.82 -14.22
N ALA A 491 6.66 -23.45 -13.38
CA ALA A 491 6.54 -24.90 -13.27
C ALA A 491 6.00 -25.59 -14.54
N TYR A 492 5.36 -24.82 -15.43
CA TYR A 492 4.67 -25.30 -16.63
C TYR A 492 5.40 -24.96 -17.93
N ARG A 493 6.64 -24.46 -17.86
CA ARG A 493 7.47 -24.14 -19.04
C ARG A 493 7.50 -25.26 -20.07
N GLY A 494 7.16 -24.91 -21.31
CA GLY A 494 7.17 -25.83 -22.45
C GLY A 494 6.07 -26.90 -22.42
N GLN A 495 5.09 -26.78 -21.53
CA GLN A 495 3.99 -27.73 -21.38
C GLN A 495 2.69 -27.18 -21.96
N THR A 496 1.85 -28.10 -22.42
CA THR A 496 0.44 -27.81 -22.70
C THR A 496 -0.34 -27.99 -21.41
N VAL A 497 -1.04 -26.96 -20.95
CA VAL A 497 -1.83 -27.02 -19.72
C VAL A 497 -3.27 -26.60 -19.98
N THR A 498 -4.19 -27.14 -19.18
CA THR A 498 -5.54 -26.61 -19.06
C THR A 498 -5.53 -25.45 -18.08
N LEU A 499 -5.57 -24.23 -18.61
CA LEU A 499 -5.71 -23.01 -17.82
C LEU A 499 -7.20 -22.80 -17.52
N ARG A 500 -7.52 -22.57 -16.25
CA ARG A 500 -8.89 -22.32 -15.79
C ARG A 500 -8.93 -21.15 -14.83
N PHE A 501 -9.84 -20.22 -15.09
CA PHE A 501 -10.31 -19.24 -14.11
C PHE A 501 -11.64 -19.74 -13.56
N GLU A 502 -11.76 -19.83 -12.23
CA GLU A 502 -12.88 -20.47 -11.56
C GLU A 502 -13.27 -19.67 -10.33
N VAL A 503 -14.58 -19.51 -10.11
CA VAL A 503 -15.15 -19.03 -8.87
C VAL A 503 -16.07 -20.08 -8.29
N GLY A 504 -15.85 -20.38 -7.02
CA GLY A 504 -16.74 -21.20 -6.22
C GLY A 504 -17.34 -20.34 -5.15
N SER A 505 -18.62 -20.03 -5.29
CA SER A 505 -19.36 -19.23 -4.33
C SER A 505 -19.99 -20.15 -3.28
N ALA A 506 -19.73 -19.87 -2.01
CA ALA A 506 -20.24 -20.62 -0.87
C ALA A 506 -21.13 -19.70 -0.02
N GLY A 507 -22.33 -20.17 0.31
CA GLY A 507 -23.28 -19.40 1.12
C GLY A 507 -24.31 -18.64 0.28
N THR A 508 -24.81 -17.54 0.83
CA THR A 508 -25.82 -16.67 0.18
C THR A 508 -25.26 -15.33 -0.27
N ASP A 509 -24.10 -14.92 0.26
CA ASP A 509 -23.47 -13.64 -0.04
C ASP A 509 -22.21 -13.85 -0.89
N THR A 510 -21.89 -12.93 -1.82
CA THR A 510 -20.74 -13.10 -2.71
C THR A 510 -20.05 -11.81 -3.14
N GLY A 511 -18.73 -11.91 -3.33
CA GLY A 511 -17.96 -10.93 -4.08
C GLY A 511 -18.10 -11.13 -5.59
N ASN A 512 -17.55 -10.20 -6.35
CA ASN A 512 -17.65 -10.18 -7.81
C ASN A 512 -16.31 -9.79 -8.45
N ALA A 513 -16.03 -10.36 -9.61
CA ALA A 513 -14.82 -10.07 -10.38
C ALA A 513 -15.09 -10.06 -11.88
N LEU A 514 -14.40 -9.16 -12.58
CA LEU A 514 -14.15 -9.27 -14.01
C LEU A 514 -12.69 -9.65 -14.22
N VAL A 515 -12.43 -10.45 -15.25
CA VAL A 515 -11.10 -10.80 -15.74
C VAL A 515 -11.06 -10.54 -17.24
N ASP A 516 -9.96 -9.96 -17.71
CA ASP A 516 -9.73 -9.64 -19.11
C ASP A 516 -8.23 -9.67 -19.42
N TYR A 517 -7.89 -9.70 -20.72
CA TYR A 517 -6.55 -9.53 -21.26
C TYR A 517 -5.48 -10.44 -20.63
N ILE A 518 -5.67 -11.75 -20.81
CA ILE A 518 -4.81 -12.80 -20.27
C ILE A 518 -3.59 -12.99 -21.18
N GLU A 519 -2.40 -12.83 -20.62
CA GLU A 519 -1.13 -12.93 -21.33
C GLU A 519 -0.21 -13.97 -20.69
N ILE A 520 0.66 -14.55 -21.50
CA ILE A 520 1.81 -15.34 -21.04
C ILE A 520 3.05 -14.62 -21.49
N CYS A 521 3.98 -14.42 -20.58
CA CYS A 521 5.15 -13.61 -20.85
C CYS A 521 6.46 -14.30 -20.46
N THR A 522 7.52 -13.95 -21.20
CA THR A 522 8.85 -14.55 -21.16
C THR A 522 9.80 -13.83 -20.20
N THR A 523 10.48 -14.55 -19.32
CA THR A 523 11.58 -13.93 -18.56
C THR A 523 12.87 -13.95 -19.38
N SER A 524 12.98 -13.07 -20.36
CA SER A 524 14.27 -12.76 -21.00
C SER A 524 14.28 -11.38 -21.63
N GLY A 525 15.16 -10.52 -21.12
CA GLY A 525 15.31 -9.14 -21.56
C GLY A 525 15.92 -9.02 -22.95
N HIS A 526 15.42 -8.07 -23.74
CA HIS A 526 16.15 -7.39 -24.82
C HIS A 526 15.45 -6.08 -25.22
N ALA A 527 16.28 -5.02 -25.26
CA ALA A 527 16.22 -3.81 -26.11
C ALA A 527 14.87 -3.13 -26.40
N MET A 528 14.71 -1.92 -25.82
CA MET A 528 13.67 -0.94 -26.17
C MET A 528 13.66 -0.59 -27.68
N PRO A 529 12.52 -0.71 -28.39
CA PRO A 529 12.41 -0.41 -29.82
C PRO A 529 12.37 1.08 -30.21
N TRP A 530 12.44 2.03 -29.28
CA TRP A 530 12.06 3.44 -29.56
C TRP A 530 13.21 4.43 -29.77
N MET A 531 14.46 3.98 -29.87
CA MET A 531 15.60 4.89 -30.09
C MET A 531 16.02 5.03 -31.57
N ASN A 532 15.06 5.24 -32.48
CA ASN A 532 15.35 5.47 -33.91
C ASN A 532 14.51 6.56 -34.59
N LEU A 533 13.90 7.47 -33.84
CA LEU A 533 13.06 8.53 -34.42
C LEU A 533 13.40 9.92 -33.88
N LEU A 534 14.68 10.26 -33.82
CA LEU A 534 15.17 11.65 -33.68
C LEU A 534 16.49 11.89 -34.43
N LEU A 535 16.59 11.41 -35.66
CA LEU A 535 17.51 11.94 -36.66
C LEU A 535 16.80 12.02 -38.00
N GLU A 536 16.04 13.10 -38.19
CA GLU A 536 15.89 13.84 -39.45
C GLU A 536 15.27 15.22 -39.18
#